data_AF-A0A521V3M7-F1
#
_entry.id   AF-A0A521V3M7-F1
#
_cell.length_a   1.000
_cell.length_b   1.000
_cell.length_c   1.000
_cell.angle_alpha   90.00
_cell.angle_beta   90.00
_cell.angle_gamma   90.00
#
_symmetry.space_group_name_H-M   'P 1'
#
loop_
_entity.id
_entity.type
_entity.pdbx_description
1 polymer ?
#
loop_
_entity_poly.entity_id
_entity_poly.type
_entity_poly.pdbx_seq_one_letter_code
_entity_poly.pdbx_strand_id
1 'polypeptide(L)'
;MQAHVYKSLKKADTYVYLAARDDFQRVPEPLRTQLWPLQFVLEVALTPERRLAREDAATVRENLALRGFHLQFPPASELDPMSEDWGTDA
;
A
#
# COMPACT_ATOMS: atom_id res chain seq x y z
N MET A 1 15.46 -8.98 -1.88
CA MET A 1 15.32 -8.11 -3.09
C MET A 1 15.08 -6.68 -2.62
N GLN A 2 15.37 -5.69 -3.46
CA GLN A 2 15.09 -4.29 -3.16
C GLN A 2 13.62 -3.96 -3.44
N ALA A 3 12.99 -3.13 -2.60
CA ALA A 3 11.65 -2.61 -2.81
C ALA A 3 11.59 -1.11 -2.54
N HIS A 4 10.74 -0.41 -3.29
CA HIS A 4 10.52 1.03 -3.18
C HIS A 4 9.09 1.26 -2.69
N VAL A 5 8.95 1.98 -1.59
CA VAL A 5 7.67 2.13 -0.89
C VAL A 5 7.13 3.54 -1.10
N TYR A 6 5.88 3.61 -1.53
CA TYR A 6 5.14 4.85 -1.75
C TYR A 6 3.87 4.83 -0.92
N LYS A 7 3.54 5.95 -0.28
CA LYS A 7 2.26 6.13 0.40
C LYS A 7 1.28 6.84 -0.52
N SER A 8 0.01 6.45 -0.47
CA SER A 8 -1.05 7.28 -1.03
C SER A 8 -1.26 8.50 -0.15
N LEU A 9 -1.37 9.67 -0.79
CA LEU A 9 -1.80 10.89 -0.12
C LEU A 9 -3.32 11.03 -0.11
N LYS A 10 -4.01 10.19 -0.90
CA LYS A 10 -5.47 10.19 -1.03
C LYS A 10 -6.13 9.17 -0.10
N LYS A 11 -5.51 8.00 0.09
CA LYS A 11 -6.01 6.94 0.96
C LYS A 11 -5.07 6.79 2.16
N ALA A 12 -5.62 7.07 3.35
CA ALA A 12 -4.89 6.89 4.60
C ALA A 12 -4.36 5.45 4.72
N ASP A 13 -3.19 5.33 5.36
CA ASP A 13 -2.60 4.05 5.73
C ASP A 13 -2.46 3.03 4.58
N THR A 14 -2.40 3.53 3.35
CA THR A 14 -2.32 2.73 2.12
C THR A 14 -0.96 2.93 1.46
N TYR A 15 -0.27 1.83 1.18
CA TYR A 15 1.09 1.84 0.62
C TYR A 15 1.20 0.94 -0.61
N VAL A 16 2.05 1.36 -1.54
CA VAL A 16 2.43 0.63 -2.75
C VAL A 16 3.92 0.29 -2.67
N TYR A 17 4.24 -0.98 -2.80
CA TYR A 17 5.61 -1.48 -2.91
C TYR A 17 5.87 -1.79 -4.38
N LEU A 18 7.01 -1.32 -4.91
CA LEU A 18 7.43 -1.59 -6.29
C LEU A 18 8.80 -2.27 -6.31
N ALA A 19 8.95 -3.24 -7.22
CA ALA A 19 10.23 -3.95 -7.42
C ALA A 19 11.28 -3.04 -8.08
N ALA A 20 10.84 -2.15 -8.97
CA ALA A 20 11.64 -1.12 -9.61
C ALA A 20 11.14 0.27 -9.18
N ARG A 21 12.08 1.21 -9.07
CA ARG A 21 11.77 2.59 -8.67
C ARG A 21 10.87 3.25 -9.70
N ASP A 22 9.79 3.89 -9.23
CA ASP A 22 8.83 4.67 -10.01
C ASP A 22 8.10 3.89 -11.14
N ASP A 23 8.17 2.56 -11.12
CA ASP A 23 7.58 1.68 -12.15
C ASP A 23 6.06 1.46 -11.95
N PHE A 24 5.32 2.55 -11.80
CA PHE A 24 3.87 2.55 -11.54
C PHE A 24 3.05 1.92 -12.67
N GLN A 25 3.64 1.60 -13.81
CA GLN A 25 2.96 0.88 -14.91
C GLN A 25 2.65 -0.58 -14.55
N ARG A 26 3.34 -1.16 -13.56
CA ARG A 26 3.03 -2.52 -13.06
C ARG A 26 1.73 -2.58 -12.27
N VAL A 27 1.31 -1.45 -11.71
CA VAL A 27 0.05 -1.35 -10.97
C VAL A 27 -1.09 -1.18 -11.97
N PRO A 28 -2.15 -2.00 -11.91
CA PRO A 28 -3.31 -1.86 -12.78
C PRO A 28 -3.85 -0.42 -12.77
N GLU A 29 -4.13 0.10 -13.96
CA GLU A 29 -4.60 1.48 -14.16
C GLU A 29 -5.76 1.91 -13.23
N PRO A 30 -6.85 1.14 -13.07
CA PRO A 30 -7.97 1.56 -12.21
C PRO A 30 -7.55 1.73 -10.75
N LEU A 31 -6.61 0.92 -10.29
CA LEU A 31 -6.09 0.98 -8.93
C LEU A 31 -5.11 2.14 -8.78
N ARG A 32 -4.20 2.32 -9.75
CA ARG A 32 -3.28 3.45 -9.77
C ARG A 32 -4.03 4.77 -9.70
N THR A 33 -5.09 4.92 -10.49
CA THR A 33 -5.96 6.11 -10.49
C THR A 33 -6.61 6.36 -9.12
N GLN A 34 -7.01 5.31 -8.40
CA GLN A 34 -7.58 5.44 -7.06
C GLN A 34 -6.54 5.81 -5.99
N LEU A 35 -5.28 5.42 -6.17
CA LEU A 35 -4.21 5.62 -5.20
C LEU A 35 -3.44 6.93 -5.38
N TRP A 36 -3.49 7.53 -6.57
CA TRP A 36 -2.82 8.80 -6.82
C TRP A 36 -3.39 9.95 -5.97
N PRO A 37 -2.55 10.89 -5.49
CA PRO A 37 -1.09 10.93 -5.67
C PRO A 37 -0.30 10.02 -4.73
N LEU A 38 0.81 9.48 -5.24
CA LEU A 38 1.75 8.63 -4.50
C LEU A 38 3.01 9.42 -4.14
N GLN A 39 3.42 9.36 -2.87
CA GLN A 39 4.66 9.97 -2.37
C GLN A 39 5.65 8.88 -1.99
N PHE A 40 6.90 8.98 -2.47
CA PHE A 40 7.97 8.10 -2.03
C PHE A 40 8.24 8.25 -0.53
N VAL A 41 8.34 7.13 0.17
CA VAL A 41 8.56 7.09 1.62
C VAL A 41 9.97 6.61 1.91
N LEU A 42 10.30 5.41 1.42
CA LEU A 42 11.57 4.77 1.69
C LEU A 42 11.89 3.68 0.69
N GLU A 43 13.15 3.29 0.68
CA GLU A 43 13.66 2.11 0.01
C GLU A 43 13.98 1.05 1.09
N VAL A 44 13.53 -0.20 0.88
CA VAL A 44 13.71 -1.30 1.85
C VAL A 44 14.26 -2.56 1.19
N ALA A 45 15.35 -3.07 1.76
CA ALA A 45 15.86 -4.39 1.42
C ALA A 45 14.98 -5.46 2.10
N LEU A 46 14.19 -6.19 1.31
CA LEU A 46 13.39 -7.30 1.80
C LEU A 46 14.25 -8.57 1.85
N THR A 47 14.86 -8.80 3.01
CA THR A 47 15.51 -10.07 3.39
C THR A 47 14.48 -10.98 4.07
N PRO A 48 14.71 -12.31 4.17
CA PRO A 48 13.70 -13.22 4.74
C PRO A 48 13.48 -12.97 6.24
N GLU A 49 14.46 -12.39 6.92
CA GLU A 49 14.41 -12.09 8.36
C GLU A 49 13.82 -10.70 8.66
N ARG A 50 13.57 -9.88 7.62
CA ARG A 50 13.02 -8.54 7.80
C ARG A 50 11.57 -8.61 8.23
N ARG A 51 11.26 -7.98 9.36
CA ARG A 51 9.88 -7.73 9.80
C ARG A 51 9.40 -6.39 9.24
N LEU A 52 8.30 -6.41 8.51
CA LEU A 52 7.55 -5.20 8.19
C LEU A 52 6.47 -5.01 9.27
N ALA A 53 6.08 -3.76 9.52
CA ALA A 53 5.18 -3.44 10.64
C ALA A 53 3.77 -4.01 10.47
N ARG A 54 3.28 -4.14 9.23
CA ARG A 54 1.90 -4.61 8.98
C ARG A 54 1.75 -5.66 7.88
N GLU A 55 2.82 -5.98 7.15
CA GLU A 55 2.80 -6.98 6.08
C GLU A 55 3.79 -8.11 6.36
N ASP A 56 3.55 -9.29 5.80
CA ASP A 56 4.52 -10.37 5.79
C ASP A 56 5.55 -10.14 4.67
N ALA A 57 6.84 -10.13 5.03
CA ALA A 57 7.90 -9.84 4.07
C ALA A 57 8.03 -10.92 2.99
N ALA A 58 7.71 -12.18 3.26
CA ALA A 58 7.74 -13.24 2.26
C ALA A 58 6.66 -13.01 1.18
N THR A 59 5.46 -12.65 1.60
CA THR A 59 4.31 -12.32 0.74
C THR A 59 4.60 -11.09 -0.12
N VAL A 60 5.17 -10.03 0.44
CA VAL A 60 5.59 -8.85 -0.33
C VAL A 60 6.60 -9.25 -1.39
N ARG A 61 7.63 -10.03 -1.03
CA ARG A 61 8.67 -10.48 -1.97
C ARG A 61 8.11 -11.31 -3.11
N GLU A 62 7.21 -12.25 -2.81
CA GLU A 62 6.58 -13.09 -3.83
C GLU A 62 5.77 -12.23 -4.82
N ASN A 63 4.94 -11.32 -4.33
CA ASN A 63 4.16 -10.42 -5.17
C ASN A 63 5.05 -9.51 -6.03
N LEU A 64 6.14 -8.99 -5.46
CA LEU A 64 7.10 -8.20 -6.21
C LEU A 64 7.80 -9.02 -7.30
N ALA A 65 8.16 -10.27 -7.03
CA ALA A 65 8.80 -11.14 -8.01
C ALA A 65 7.84 -11.55 -9.16
N LEU A 66 6.59 -11.86 -8.84
CA LEU A 66 5.60 -12.33 -9.82
C LEU A 66 4.95 -11.20 -10.61
N ARG A 67 4.62 -10.10 -9.93
CA ARG A 67 3.78 -9.02 -10.47
C ARG A 67 4.52 -7.70 -10.61
N GLY A 68 5.60 -7.49 -9.86
CA GLY A 68 6.35 -6.22 -9.84
C GLY A 68 5.82 -5.20 -8.83
N PHE A 69 4.71 -5.49 -8.16
CA PHE A 69 4.13 -4.62 -7.12
C PHE A 69 3.41 -5.41 -6.03
N HIS A 70 3.25 -4.77 -4.86
CA HIS A 70 2.41 -5.24 -3.75
C HIS A 70 1.65 -4.05 -3.14
N LEU A 71 0.43 -4.28 -2.66
CA LEU A 71 -0.40 -3.27 -2.01
C LEU A 71 -0.68 -3.62 -0.57
N GLN A 72 -0.50 -2.64 0.29
CA GLN A 72 -0.90 -2.68 1.68
C GLN A 72 -2.07 -1.71 1.86
N PHE A 73 -3.18 -2.20 2.38
CA PHE A 73 -4.34 -1.38 2.76
C PHE A 73 -4.38 -1.18 4.29
N PRO A 74 -5.12 -0.18 4.79
CA PRO A 74 -5.42 -0.09 6.21
C PRO A 74 -6.07 -1.39 6.72
N PRO A 75 -5.83 -1.78 7.97
CA PRO A 75 -6.55 -2.89 8.58
C PRO A 75 -8.05 -2.60 8.59
N ALA A 76 -8.88 -3.60 8.31
CA ALA A 76 -10.33 -3.44 8.19
C ALA A 76 -11.02 -2.91 9.49
N SER A 77 -10.33 -2.94 10.63
CA SER A 77 -10.83 -2.41 11.91
C SER A 77 -10.73 -0.88 12.04
N GLU A 78 -10.08 -0.19 11.12
CA GLU A 78 -10.04 1.29 11.07
C GLU A 78 -11.08 1.88 10.12
N LEU A 79 -12.10 1.10 9.73
CA LEU A 79 -13.36 1.68 9.25
C LEU A 79 -13.99 2.42 10.44
N ASP A 80 -13.68 3.70 10.51
CA ASP A 80 -14.18 4.69 11.45
C ASP A 80 -15.63 4.37 11.90
N PRO A 81 -15.85 3.96 13.17
CA PRO A 81 -17.20 3.75 13.70
C PRO A 81 -17.99 5.07 13.87
N MET A 82 -17.46 6.22 13.42
CA MET A 82 -18.10 7.53 13.49
C MET A 82 -18.64 8.02 12.13
N SER A 83 -18.72 7.15 11.11
CA SER A 83 -19.56 7.39 9.93
C SER A 83 -21.01 6.95 10.12
N GLU A 84 -21.41 6.53 11.32
CA GLU A 84 -22.81 6.36 11.69
C GLU A 84 -23.47 7.75 11.88
N ASP A 85 -24.04 8.23 10.78
CA ASP A 85 -25.24 9.07 10.69
C ASP A 85 -25.80 9.59 12.04
N TRP A 86 -25.26 10.71 12.54
CA TRP A 86 -25.94 11.53 13.55
C TRP A 86 -26.76 12.63 12.85
N GLY A 87 -27.73 12.20 12.04
CA GLY A 87 -28.48 13.09 11.15
C GLY A 87 -29.96 12.76 11.05
N THR A 88 -30.71 12.75 12.16
CA THR A 88 -32.14 13.07 12.10
C THR A 88 -32.59 13.79 13.37
N ASP A 89 -32.44 15.11 13.37
CA ASP A 89 -33.30 16.02 14.13
C ASP A 89 -34.30 16.62 13.13
N ALA A 90 -35.56 16.17 13.20
CA ALA A 90 -36.75 16.83 12.66
C ALA A 90 -38.01 16.21 13.27
#